data_AF-A0A7V8YP62-F1
#
_entry.id   AF-A0A7V8YP62-F1
#
_cell.length_a   1.000
_cell.length_b   1.000
_cell.length_c   1.000
_cell.angle_alpha   90.00
_cell.angle_beta   90.00
_cell.angle_gamma   90.00
#
_symmetry.space_group_name_H-M   'P 1'
#
loop_
_entity.id
_entity.type
_entity.pdbx_description
1 polymer ?
#
loop_
_entity_poly.entity_id
_entity_poly.type
_entity_poly.pdbx_seq_one_letter_code
_entity_poly.pdbx_strand_id
1 'polypeptide(L)' 'MSRRAAGILLAAGTWTLFVWLTRINNILGDDRSTSFKVVHVVLAAVSVALGFAVAWIGLRAWRQST' A
#
# COMPACT_ATOMS: atom_id res chain seq x y z
N MET A 1 2.76 6.22 -21.17
CA MET A 1 2.93 4.94 -20.43
C MET A 1 2.10 3.87 -21.11
N SER A 2 2.59 2.64 -21.26
CA SER A 2 1.79 1.56 -21.85
C SER A 2 0.70 1.08 -20.90
N ARG A 3 -0.41 0.53 -21.42
CA ARG A 3 -1.46 -0.09 -20.59
C ARG A 3 -0.88 -1.16 -19.65
N ARG A 4 0.08 -1.96 -20.13
CA ARG A 4 0.76 -2.98 -19.32
C ARG A 4 1.49 -2.36 -18.12
N ALA A 5 2.26 -1.29 -18.34
CA ALA A 5 2.95 -0.60 -17.25
C ALA A 5 1.98 0.04 -16.25
N ALA A 6 0.89 0.65 -16.73
CA ALA A 6 -0.17 1.18 -15.87
C ALA A 6 -0.83 0.08 -15.01
N GLY A 7 -1.10 -1.08 -15.61
CA GLY A 7 -1.65 -2.25 -14.92
C GLY A 7 -0.70 -2.79 -13.85
N ILE A 8 0.61 -2.86 -14.12
CA ILE A 8 1.62 -3.27 -13.15
C ILE A 8 1.63 -2.32 -11.95
N LEU A 9 1.61 -1.01 -12.17
CA LEU A 9 1.57 -0.03 -11.08
C LEU A 9 0.29 -0.16 -10.26
N LEU A 10 -0.86 -0.30 -10.91
CA LEU A 10 -2.13 -0.48 -10.23
C LEU A 10 -2.13 -1.75 -9.36
N ALA A 11 -1.64 -2.86 -9.90
CA ALA A 11 -1.53 -4.13 -9.18
C ALA A 11 -0.54 -4.01 -8.00
N ALA A 12 0.65 -3.46 -8.22
CA ALA A 12 1.67 -3.30 -7.18
C ALA A 12 1.18 -2.40 -6.03
N GLY A 13 0.56 -1.26 -6.35
CA GLY A 13 0.01 -0.35 -5.36
C GLY A 13 -1.14 -0.99 -4.56
N THR A 14 -2.08 -1.65 -5.24
CA THR A 14 -3.22 -2.32 -4.60
C THR A 14 -2.77 -3.49 -3.71
N TRP A 15 -1.80 -4.28 -4.17
CA TRP A 15 -1.22 -5.36 -3.38
C TRP A 15 -0.51 -4.84 -2.13
N THR A 16 0.25 -3.75 -2.27
CA THR A 16 0.90 -3.09 -1.14
C THR A 16 -0.14 -2.65 -0.11
N LEU A 17 -1.25 -2.03 -0.54
CA LEU A 17 -2.34 -1.64 0.35
C LEU A 17 -2.91 -2.85 1.11
N PHE A 18 -3.21 -3.95 0.39
CA PHE A 18 -3.74 -5.16 1.00
C PHE A 18 -2.82 -5.73 2.10
N VAL A 19 -1.53 -5.87 1.81
CA VAL A 19 -0.55 -6.43 2.75
C VAL A 19 -0.42 -5.54 3.99
N TRP A 20 -0.26 -4.22 3.80
CA TRP A 20 0.04 -3.34 4.93
C TRP A 20 -1.17 -2.99 5.78
N LEU A 21 -2.38 -2.91 5.21
CA LEU A 21 -3.61 -2.80 6.00
C LEU A 21 -3.84 -4.05 6.85
N THR A 22 -3.60 -5.24 6.29
CA THR A 22 -3.63 -6.50 7.05
C THR A 22 -2.57 -6.50 8.16
N ARG A 23 -1.36 -6.03 7.85
CA ARG A 23 -0.26 -5.97 8.82
C ARG A 23 -0.56 -5.04 9.99
N ILE A 24 -1.25 -3.91 9.76
CA ILE A 24 -1.70 -3.01 10.84
C ILE A 24 -2.62 -3.77 11.79
N ASN A 25 -3.63 -4.47 11.28
CA ASN A 25 -4.54 -5.26 12.12
C ASN A 25 -3.80 -6.31 12.96
N ASN A 26 -2.82 -7.00 12.35
CA ASN A 26 -2.01 -7.99 13.06
C ASN A 26 -1.16 -7.34 14.17
N ILE A 27 -0.47 -6.23 13.90
CA ILE A 27 0.35 -5.52 14.91
C ILE A 27 -0.50 -5.05 16.09
N LEU A 28 -1.71 -4.58 15.83
CA LEU A 28 -2.61 -4.10 16.87
C LEU A 28 -3.10 -5.26 17.77
N GLY A 29 -3.40 -6.42 17.16
CA GLY A 29 -3.85 -7.64 17.85
C GLY A 29 -2.75 -8.43 18.57
N ASP A 30 -1.48 -8.25 18.20
CA ASP A 30 -0.35 -8.95 18.82
C ASP A 30 -0.08 -8.47 20.26
N ASP A 31 0.35 -9.39 21.14
CA ASP A 31 0.86 -9.06 22.47
C ASP A 31 2.33 -8.63 22.41
N ARG A 32 2.55 -7.35 22.11
CA ARG A 32 3.86 -6.72 21.98
C ARG A 32 3.88 -5.38 22.70
N SER A 33 5.08 -4.92 23.05
CA SER A 33 5.28 -3.64 23.72
C SER A 33 4.70 -2.47 22.91
N THR A 34 4.26 -1.41 23.61
CA THR A 34 3.74 -0.19 22.97
C THR A 34 4.75 0.42 21.99
N SER A 35 6.04 0.45 22.34
CA SER A 35 7.09 0.96 21.47
C SER A 35 7.22 0.17 20.16
N PHE A 36 7.11 -1.16 20.23
CA PHE A 36 7.07 -2.01 19.03
C PHE A 36 5.88 -1.65 18.15
N LYS A 37 4.67 -1.54 18.73
CA LYS A 37 3.45 -1.22 17.97
C LYS A 37 3.55 0.14 17.29
N VAL A 38 4.00 1.18 18.00
CA VAL A 38 4.12 2.54 17.46
C VAL A 38 5.04 2.58 16.24
N VAL A 39 6.27 2.05 16.35
CA VAL A 39 7.22 2.09 15.23
C VAL A 39 6.66 1.33 14.02
N HIS A 40 6.11 0.13 14.23
CA HIS A 40 5.66 -0.69 13.12
C HIS A 40 4.36 -0.20 12.48
N VAL A 41 3.45 0.39 13.26
CA VAL A 41 2.25 1.05 12.71
C VAL A 41 2.66 2.27 11.89
N VAL A 42 3.64 3.07 12.33
CA VAL A 42 4.15 4.21 11.53
C VAL A 42 4.76 3.73 10.22
N LEU A 43 5.62 2.70 10.25
CA LEU A 43 6.18 2.11 9.04
C LEU A 43 5.09 1.56 8.10
N ALA A 44 4.07 0.91 8.66
CA ALA A 44 2.94 0.42 7.89
C ALA A 44 2.11 1.56 7.28
N ALA A 45 1.87 2.64 8.02
CA ALA A 45 1.14 3.81 7.53
C ALA A 45 1.87 4.51 6.37
N VAL A 46 3.21 4.67 6.47
CA VAL A 46 4.03 5.18 5.37
C VAL A 46 3.93 4.27 4.14
N SER A 47 4.00 2.95 4.35
CA SER A 47 3.87 1.97 3.26
C SER A 47 2.50 2.01 2.59
N VAL A 48 1.42 2.20 3.37
CA VAL A 48 0.07 2.41 2.85
C VAL A 48 -0.01 3.69 2.01
N ALA A 49 0.57 4.80 2.48
CA ALA A 49 0.58 6.05 1.73
C ALA A 49 1.31 5.92 0.38
N LEU A 50 2.46 5.25 0.36
CA LEU A 50 3.21 4.96 -0.87
C LEU A 50 2.43 4.02 -1.79
N GLY A 51 1.84 2.95 -1.26
CA GLY A 51 1.00 2.02 -2.02
C GLY A 51 -0.20 2.71 -2.66
N PHE A 52 -0.85 3.62 -1.92
CA PHE A 52 -1.94 4.45 -2.43
C PHE A 52 -1.47 5.36 -3.58
N ALA A 53 -0.35 6.06 -3.41
CA ALA A 53 0.20 6.92 -4.45
C ALA A 53 0.51 6.14 -5.74
N VAL A 54 1.11 4.95 -5.62
CA VAL A 54 1.41 4.06 -6.76
C VAL A 54 0.13 3.57 -7.44
N ALA A 55 -0.85 3.09 -6.66
CA ALA A 55 -2.13 2.64 -7.20
C ALA A 55 -2.86 3.78 -7.93
N TRP A 56 -2.84 4.98 -7.35
CA TRP A 56 -3.45 6.17 -7.93
C TRP A 56 -2.81 6.56 -9.27
N ILE A 57 -1.47 6.55 -9.35
CA ILE A 57 -0.73 6.81 -10.59
C ILE A 57 -1.09 5.75 -11.65
N GLY A 58 -1.09 4.47 -11.26
CA GLY A 58 -1.49 3.36 -12.14
C GLY A 58 -2.90 3.52 -12.68
N LEU A 59 -3.86 3.85 -11.82
CA LEU A 59 -5.26 4.09 -12.19
C LEU A 59 -5.42 5.27 -13.16
N ARG A 60 -4.77 6.41 -12.88
CA ARG A 60 -4.83 7.59 -13.74
C ARG A 60 -4.28 7.29 -15.13
N ALA A 61 -3.13 6.63 -15.20
CA ALA A 61 -2.51 6.29 -16.47
C ALA A 61 -3.28 5.25 -17.27
N TRP A 62 -3.91 4.28 -16.59
CA TRP A 62 -4.79 3.31 -17.25
C TRP A 62 -5.97 4.00 -17.92
N ARG A 63 -6.63 4.92 -17.20
CA ARG A 63 -7.75 5.72 -17.74
C ARG A 63 -7.34 6.54 -18.96
N GLN A 64 -6.15 7.13 -18.94
CA GLN A 64 -5.61 7.94 -20.05
C GLN A 64 -5.12 7.12 -21.25
N SER A 65 -4.96 5.81 -21.09
CA SER A 65 -4.60 4.92 -22.19
C SER A 65 -5.83 4.23 -22.80
N THR A 66 -7.04 4.72 -22.50
CA THR A 66 -8.31 4.36 -23.14
C THR A 66 -8.58 5.33 -24.28
#